data_AF-A0A6A4GF86-F1
#
_entry.id   AF-A0A6A4GF86-F1
#
_cell.length_a   1.000
_cell.length_b   1.000
_cell.length_c   1.000
_cell.angle_alpha   90.00
_cell.angle_beta   90.00
_cell.angle_gamma   90.00
#
_symmetry.space_group_name_H-M   'P 1'
#
loop_
_entity.id
_entity.type
_entity.pdbx_description
1 polymer ?
#
loop_
_entity_poly.entity_id
_entity_poly.type
_entity_poly.pdbx_seq_one_letter_code
_entity_poly.pdbx_strand_id
1 'polypeptide(L)' 'NGSLTLWDYNTGTPFQNLGDIPQPGSLEAEAGVFCSTFDMTGTRLITGGADKTIKASLSCFFSYVIL' A
#
# COMPACT_ATOMS: atom_id res chain seq x y z
N ASN A 1 11.31 2.89 -4.24
CA ASN A 1 10.59 4.15 -3.92
C ASN A 1 9.37 3.93 -3.03
N GLY A 2 8.92 2.69 -2.75
CA GLY A 2 7.93 2.43 -1.68
C GLY A 2 6.60 3.16 -1.81
N SER A 3 6.28 3.64 -3.01
CA SER A 3 5.05 4.37 -3.29
C SER A 3 3.99 3.36 -3.70
N LEU A 4 2.88 3.31 -2.98
CA LEU A 4 1.71 2.54 -3.37
C LEU A 4 0.82 3.40 -4.26
N THR A 5 0.48 2.92 -5.45
CA THR A 5 -0.55 3.58 -6.27
C THR A 5 -1.78 2.69 -6.39
N LEU A 6 -2.93 3.25 -6.04
CA LEU A 6 -4.23 2.60 -6.19
C LEU A 6 -4.83 3.00 -7.53
N TRP A 7 -5.18 1.98 -8.31
CA TRP A 7 -5.75 2.12 -9.64
C TRP A 7 -7.19 1.65 -9.65
N ASP A 8 -8.06 2.40 -10.30
CA ASP A 8 -9.41 1.91 -10.58
C ASP A 8 -9.36 0.88 -11.72
N TYR A 9 -9.86 -0.32 -11.46
CA TYR A 9 -9.88 -1.41 -12.43
C TYR A 9 -10.69 -1.08 -13.68
N ASN A 10 -11.78 -0.32 -13.55
CA ASN A 10 -12.68 -0.06 -14.68
C ASN A 10 -12.11 0.99 -15.64
N THR A 11 -11.47 2.03 -15.11
CA THR A 11 -10.97 3.15 -15.91
C THR A 11 -9.47 3.11 -16.17
N GLY A 12 -8.71 2.31 -15.42
CA GLY A 12 -7.25 2.27 -15.49
C GLY A 12 -6.59 3.58 -15.03
N THR A 13 -7.32 4.43 -14.31
CA THR A 13 -6.80 5.71 -13.81
C THR A 13 -6.29 5.56 -12.38
N PRO A 14 -5.17 6.21 -12.02
CA PRO A 14 -4.70 6.23 -10.65
C PRO A 14 -5.54 7.25 -9.87
N PHE A 15 -6.20 6.82 -8.80
CA PHE A 15 -7.04 7.71 -7.99
C PHE A 15 -6.37 8.12 -6.68
N GLN A 16 -5.39 7.35 -6.21
CA GLN A 16 -4.69 7.64 -4.96
C GLN A 16 -3.26 7.14 -5.00
N ASN A 17 -2.35 7.95 -4.47
CA ASN A 17 -0.95 7.61 -4.26
C ASN A 17 -0.67 7.69 -2.75
N LEU A 18 -0.07 6.64 -2.20
CA LEU A 18 0.35 6.55 -0.81
C LEU A 18 1.87 6.42 -0.77
N GLY A 19 2.54 7.36 -0.11
CA GLY A 19 3.94 7.20 0.23
C GLY A 19 4.08 6.34 1.48
N ASP A 20 4.96 5.34 1.45
CA ASP A 20 5.32 4.62 2.65
C ASP A 20 6.16 5.53 3.57
N ILE A 21 5.65 5.82 4.76
CA ILE A 21 6.37 6.57 5.79
C ILE A 21 7.06 5.53 6.67
N PRO A 22 8.41 5.44 6.63
CA PRO A 22 9.13 4.48 7.45
C PRO A 22 8.96 4.81 8.93
N GLN A 23 8.98 3.78 9.76
CA GLN A 23 8.95 3.97 11.22
C GLN A 23 10.14 4.84 11.70
N PRO A 24 9.97 5.65 12.75
CA PRO A 24 11.05 6.47 13.30
C PRO A 24 12.23 5.60 13.72
N GLY A 25 13.39 5.82 13.09
CA GLY A 25 14.62 5.04 13.30
C GLY A 25 14.97 4.04 12.18
N SER A 26 14.13 3.90 11.16
CA SER A 26 14.40 3.12 9.95
C SER A 26 15.03 3.99 8.85
N LEU A 27 15.83 3.39 7.96
CA LEU A 27 16.46 4.11 6.85
C LEU A 27 15.43 4.44 5.76
N GLU A 28 15.63 5.54 5.02
CA GLU A 28 14.79 5.87 3.86
C GLU A 28 14.84 4.78 2.77
N ALA A 29 15.91 3.98 2.73
CA ALA A 29 16.03 2.81 1.85
C ALA A 29 15.06 1.66 2.22
N GLU A 30 14.53 1.66 3.45
CA GLU A 30 13.54 0.69 3.95
C GLU A 30 12.10 1.22 3.81
N ALA A 31 11.89 2.40 3.23
CA ALA A 31 10.58 2.88 2.80
C ALA A 31 10.16 2.14 1.53
N GLY A 32 9.69 0.92 1.70
CA GLY A 32 9.38 -0.02 0.63
C GLY A 32 8.28 -0.98 1.05
N VAL A 33 7.38 -1.34 0.13
CA VAL A 33 6.33 -2.32 0.41
C VAL A 33 6.65 -3.62 -0.34
N PHE A 34 6.72 -4.74 0.39
CA PHE A 34 7.05 -6.04 -0.18
C PHE A 34 5.82 -6.86 -0.55
N CYS A 35 4.76 -6.74 0.25
CA CYS A 35 3.52 -7.46 0.03
C CYS A 35 2.33 -6.57 0.35
N SER A 36 1.22 -6.85 -0.35
CA SER A 36 -0.06 -6.24 -0.04
C SER A 36 -1.16 -7.28 -0.24
N THR A 37 -2.16 -7.28 0.64
CA THR A 37 -3.31 -8.18 0.55
C THR A 37 -4.55 -7.51 1.14
N PHE A 38 -5.71 -7.89 0.65
CA PHE A 38 -6.98 -7.41 1.18
C PHE A 38 -7.50 -8.35 2.27
N ASP A 39 -8.22 -7.80 3.23
CA ASP A 39 -9.04 -8.60 4.15
C ASP A 39 -10.14 -9.36 3.39
N MET A 40 -10.67 -10.44 3.98
CA MET A 40 -11.75 -11.23 3.37
C MET A 40 -13.00 -10.38 3.07
N THR A 41 -13.19 -9.32 3.85
CA THR A 41 -14.24 -8.31 3.66
C THR A 41 -13.89 -7.27 2.60
N GLY A 42 -12.68 -7.23 2.05
CA GLY A 42 -12.16 -6.33 1.00
C GLY A 42 -12.23 -4.83 1.28
N THR A 43 -12.37 -4.44 2.54
CA THR A 43 -12.47 -3.03 2.98
C THR A 43 -11.13 -2.45 3.45
N ARG A 44 -10.16 -3.31 3.72
CA ARG A 44 -8.87 -2.95 4.31
C ARG A 44 -7.75 -3.56 3.48
N LEU A 45 -6.82 -2.69 3.09
CA LEU A 45 -5.57 -3.10 2.49
C LEU A 45 -4.52 -3.26 3.59
N ILE A 46 -3.96 -4.46 3.67
CA ILE A 46 -2.86 -4.80 4.56
C ILE A 46 -1.58 -4.77 3.74
N THR A 47 -0.61 -3.95 4.13
CA THR A 47 0.69 -3.85 3.48
C THR A 47 1.81 -4.25 4.44
N GLY A 48 2.76 -5.03 3.94
CA GLY A 48 3.99 -5.38 4.65
C GLY A 48 5.15 -4.52 4.16
N GLY A 49 5.63 -3.64 5.04
CA GLY A 49 6.75 -2.74 4.78
C GLY A 49 8.11 -3.40 4.99
N ALA A 50 9.13 -2.88 4.32
CA ALA A 50 10.53 -3.26 4.52
C ALA A 50 11.08 -2.79 5.88
N ASP A 51 10.40 -1.82 6.50
CA ASP A 51 10.59 -1.38 7.88
C ASP A 51 10.13 -2.40 8.93
N LYS A 52 9.87 -3.67 8.57
CA LYS A 52 9.42 -4.73 9.49
C LYS A 52 8.10 -4.39 10.20
N THR A 53 7.29 -3.51 9.60
CA THR A 53 5.96 -3.18 10.10
C THR A 53 4.86 -3.66 9.15
N ILE A 54 3.67 -3.84 9.71
CA ILE A 54 2.45 -4.13 8.95
C ILE A 54 1.54 -2.91 9.08
N LYS A 55 1.17 -2.31 7.96
CA LYS A 55 0.29 -1.14 7.89
C LYS A 55 -1.07 -1.59 7.34
N ALA A 56 -2.15 -1.11 7.94
CA ALA A 56 -3.51 -1.40 7.50
C ALA A 56 -4.21 -0.09 7.15
N SER A 57 -4.56 0.10 5.88
CA SER A 57 -5.27 1.28 5.40
C SER A 57 -6.69 0.91 4.94
N LEU A 58 -7.61 1.85 5.14
CA LEU A 58 -8.99 1.68 4.72
C LEU A 58 -9.08 2.12 3.26
N SER A 59 -9.24 1.15 2.34
CA SER A 59 -9.31 1.41 0.90
C SER A 59 -10.56 0.74 0.34
N CYS A 60 -11.34 1.52 -0.40
CA CYS A 60 -12.60 1.08 -1.00
C CYS A 60 -12.33 0.04 -2.11
N PHE A 61 -13.22 -0.96 -2.20
CA PHE A 61 -13.15 -2.09 -3.14
C PHE A 61 -12.91 -1.68 -4.61
N PHE A 62 -12.29 -2.59 -5.37
CA PHE A 62 -11.96 -2.55 -6.82
C PHE A 62 -10.64 -1.87 -7.21
N SER A 63 -9.59 -2.03 -6.41
CA SER A 63 -8.26 -1.51 -6.76
C SER A 63 -7.24 -2.62 -7.01
N TYR A 64 -6.54 -2.55 -8.16
CA TYR A 64 -5.29 -3.29 -8.35
C TYR A 64 -4.16 -2.45 -7.74
N VAL A 65 -3.38 -3.04 -6.83
CA VAL A 65 -2.24 -2.38 -6.19
C VAL A 65 -1.00 -2.69 -7.03
N ILE A 66 -0.38 -1.67 -7.63
CA ILE A 66 0.94 -1.79 -8.26
C ILE A 66 1.96 -1.13 -7.33
N LEU A 67 2.97 -1.91 -6.94
CA LEU A 67 4.11 -1.55 -6.08
C LEU A 67 5.19 -0.80 -6.88
#